data_AF-A0A3B7A5B3-F1
#
_entry.id   AF-A0A3B7A5B3-F1
#
_cell.length_a   1.000
_cell.length_b   1.000
_cell.length_c   1.000
_cell.angle_alpha   90.00
_cell.angle_beta   90.00
_cell.angle_gamma   90.00
#
_symmetry.space_group_name_H-M   'P 1'
#
loop_
_entity.id
_entity.type
_entity.pdbx_description
1 polymer ?
#
loop_
_entity_poly.entity_id
_entity_poly.type
_entity_poly.pdbx_seq_one_letter_code
_entity_poly.pdbx_strand_id
1 'polypeptide(L)'
;MDHATVPLRAETLQVLRLISEFEPLLLLRGDDDGYGSRWTLSGQQVQPAIAQFLMEFGFVADSGKTEFGAIKLALTEKGSEFRENGIRWWSELSLVQKLKITLLG
;
A
#
# COMPACT_ATOMS: atom_id res chain seq x y z
N MET A 1 0.00 -21.30 -7.93
CA MET A 1 -0.20 -19.86 -7.70
C MET A 1 0.76 -19.48 -6.59
N ASP A 2 1.71 -18.61 -6.87
CA ASP A 2 2.69 -18.20 -5.89
C ASP A 2 1.97 -17.39 -4.80
N HIS A 3 1.93 -17.93 -3.58
CA HIS A 3 1.38 -17.24 -2.44
C HIS A 3 2.41 -16.20 -2.00
N ALA A 4 2.48 -15.08 -2.73
CA ALA A 4 3.32 -13.97 -2.33
C ALA A 4 3.00 -13.62 -0.87
N THR A 5 3.99 -13.82 -0.01
CA THR A 5 3.86 -13.53 1.40
C THR A 5 3.73 -12.02 1.49
N VAL A 6 2.53 -11.54 1.88
CA VAL A 6 2.24 -10.12 2.06
C VAL A 6 3.36 -9.50 2.89
N PRO A 7 4.13 -8.52 2.35
CA PRO A 7 5.24 -7.93 3.07
C PRO A 7 4.70 -7.12 4.24
N LEU A 8 5.37 -7.18 5.40
CA LEU A 8 5.08 -6.37 6.60
C LEU A 8 3.56 -6.20 6.82
N ARG A 9 2.88 -7.29 7.19
CA ARG A 9 1.42 -7.43 7.02
C ARG A 9 0.64 -6.31 7.70
N ALA A 10 1.07 -5.91 8.88
CA ALA A 10 0.45 -4.82 9.62
C ALA A 10 0.57 -3.48 8.88
N GLU A 11 1.74 -3.17 8.32
CA GLU A 11 1.99 -1.92 7.59
C GLU A 11 1.30 -1.92 6.23
N THR A 12 1.32 -3.04 5.50
CA THR A 12 0.54 -3.18 4.25
C THR A 12 -0.95 -2.91 4.51
N LEU A 13 -1.50 -3.43 5.61
CA LEU A 13 -2.88 -3.14 5.99
C LEU A 13 -3.09 -1.67 6.36
N GLN A 14 -2.14 -1.02 7.04
CA GLN A 14 -2.22 0.42 7.32
C GLN A 14 -2.24 1.25 6.04
N VAL A 15 -1.35 0.95 5.09
CA VAL A 15 -1.31 1.60 3.78
C VAL A 15 -2.66 1.43 3.05
N LEU A 16 -3.17 0.20 2.95
CA LEU A 16 -4.47 -0.07 2.33
C LEU A 16 -5.62 0.73 2.98
N ARG A 17 -5.63 0.84 4.30
CA ARG A 17 -6.67 1.57 5.05
C ARG A 17 -6.66 3.08 4.80
N LEU A 18 -5.48 3.64 4.54
CA LEU A 18 -5.31 5.08 4.31
C LEU A 18 -5.59 5.48 2.86
N ILE A 19 -5.41 4.56 1.89
CA ILE A 19 -5.75 4.87 0.50
C ILE A 19 -7.25 5.09 0.35
N SER A 20 -7.61 6.27 -0.16
CA SER A 20 -8.98 6.67 -0.47
C SER A 20 -9.02 7.50 -1.75
N GLU A 21 -10.23 7.89 -2.18
CA GLU A 21 -10.42 8.77 -3.34
C GLU A 21 -9.68 10.12 -3.18
N PHE A 22 -9.66 10.66 -1.96
CA PHE A 22 -9.04 11.95 -1.65
C PHE A 22 -7.58 11.83 -1.21
N GLU A 23 -7.16 10.63 -0.78
CA GLU A 23 -5.79 10.33 -0.37
C GLU A 23 -5.25 9.14 -1.18
N PRO A 24 -4.89 9.34 -2.47
CA PRO A 24 -4.31 8.28 -3.29
C PRO A 24 -2.86 8.00 -2.86
N LEU A 25 -2.39 6.78 -3.13
CA LEU A 25 -0.96 6.48 -3.09
C LEU A 25 -0.29 7.20 -4.27
N LEU A 26 0.71 8.01 -4.01
CA LEU A 26 1.43 8.75 -5.06
C LEU A 26 2.71 8.02 -5.41
N LEU A 27 2.97 7.85 -6.71
CA LEU A 27 4.26 7.43 -7.25
C LEU A 27 4.97 8.65 -7.82
N LEU A 28 6.12 8.97 -7.24
CA LEU A 28 7.08 9.93 -7.74
C LEU A 28 8.17 9.13 -8.47
N ARG A 29 8.20 9.22 -9.82
CA ARG A 29 9.24 8.56 -10.61
C ARG A 29 10.56 9.30 -10.39
N GLY A 30 11.56 8.59 -9.87
CA GLY A 30 12.92 9.13 -9.77
C GLY A 30 13.66 8.85 -11.06
N ASP A 31 13.39 9.65 -12.09
CA ASP A 31 14.12 9.55 -13.35
C ASP A 31 15.14 10.70 -13.54
N ASP A 32 15.16 11.73 -12.67
CA ASP A 32 16.04 12.91 -12.86
C ASP A 32 16.91 13.31 -11.64
N ASP A 33 16.70 12.74 -10.45
CA ASP A 33 17.34 13.21 -9.19
C ASP A 33 18.32 12.20 -8.55
N GLY A 34 18.40 10.98 -9.08
CA GLY A 34 19.26 9.90 -8.56
C GLY A 34 18.72 9.19 -7.31
N TYR A 35 17.50 9.48 -6.86
CA TYR A 35 16.91 8.90 -5.63
C TYR A 35 15.96 7.71 -5.89
N GLY A 36 15.77 7.31 -7.14
CA GLY A 36 14.89 6.21 -7.54
C GLY A 36 13.40 6.51 -7.33
N SER A 37 12.53 5.61 -7.77
CA SER A 37 11.08 5.78 -7.58
C SER A 37 10.70 5.75 -6.09
N ARG A 38 9.84 6.69 -5.69
CA ARG A 38 9.33 6.81 -4.32
C ARG A 38 7.82 6.75 -4.33
N TRP A 39 7.27 6.11 -3.30
CA TRP A 39 5.84 6.08 -3.07
C TRP A 39 5.52 6.86 -1.81
N THR A 40 4.49 7.69 -1.87
CA THR A 40 4.05 8.46 -0.71
C THR A 40 2.55 8.38 -0.52
N LEU A 41 2.09 8.31 0.72
CA LEU A 41 0.70 8.38 1.09
C LEU A 41 0.55 9.45 2.18
N SER A 42 -0.33 10.42 1.95
CA SER A 42 -0.55 11.56 2.87
C SER A 42 0.77 12.28 3.24
N GLY A 43 1.69 12.37 2.27
CA GLY A 43 3.01 12.98 2.42
C GLY A 43 4.08 12.13 3.13
N GLN A 44 3.73 10.93 3.60
CA GLN A 44 4.68 9.98 4.22
C GLN A 44 5.19 8.97 3.20
N GLN A 45 6.47 8.60 3.26
CA GLN A 45 7.02 7.59 2.36
C GLN A 45 6.51 6.20 2.72
N VAL A 46 6.01 5.49 1.72
CA VAL A 46 5.61 4.08 1.79
C VAL A 46 6.79 3.22 1.37
N GLN A 47 7.01 2.10 2.07
CA GLN A 47 8.11 1.20 1.73
C GLN A 47 7.97 0.65 0.30
N PRO A 48 9.05 0.66 -0.51
CA PRO A 48 9.01 0.18 -1.89
C PRO A 48 8.44 -1.24 -2.03
N ALA A 49 8.79 -2.16 -1.12
CA ALA A 49 8.29 -3.54 -1.16
C ALA A 49 6.76 -3.63 -1.04
N ILE A 50 6.15 -2.78 -0.21
CA ILE A 50 4.69 -2.73 -0.05
C ILE A 50 4.06 -2.15 -1.32
N ALA A 51 4.57 -1.01 -1.81
CA ALA A 51 3.99 -0.37 -2.98
C ALA A 51 4.13 -1.23 -4.25
N GLN A 52 5.29 -1.86 -4.45
CA GLN A 52 5.53 -2.79 -5.55
C GLN A 52 4.60 -4.01 -5.45
N PHE A 53 4.45 -4.60 -4.26
CA PHE A 53 3.49 -5.68 -4.04
C PHE A 53 2.06 -5.25 -4.41
N LEU A 54 1.62 -4.06 -3.98
CA LEU A 54 0.29 -3.57 -4.31
C LEU A 54 0.09 -3.37 -5.83
N MET A 55 1.11 -2.89 -6.52
CA MET A 55 1.07 -2.67 -7.98
C MET A 55 1.15 -3.99 -8.76
N GLU A 56 2.12 -4.85 -8.44
CA GLU A 56 2.38 -6.13 -9.12
C GLU A 56 1.17 -7.06 -9.04
N PHE A 57 0.50 -7.10 -7.89
CA PHE A 57 -0.69 -7.92 -7.69
C PHE A 57 -1.99 -7.22 -8.13
N GLY A 58 -1.92 -5.99 -8.64
CA GLY A 58 -3.08 -5.25 -9.15
C GLY A 58 -4.06 -4.81 -8.08
N PHE A 59 -3.61 -4.61 -6.85
CA PHE A 59 -4.40 -4.03 -5.77
C PHE A 59 -4.54 -2.51 -5.89
N VAL A 60 -3.57 -1.87 -6.55
CA VAL A 60 -3.65 -0.46 -6.95
C VAL A 60 -3.38 -0.29 -8.44
N ALA A 61 -3.96 0.73 -9.05
CA ALA A 61 -3.77 1.06 -10.46
C ALA A 61 -3.65 2.57 -10.68
N ASP A 62 -3.00 2.96 -11.78
CA ASP A 62 -2.92 4.36 -12.21
C ASP A 62 -4.33 4.94 -12.43
N SER A 63 -4.58 6.09 -11.81
CA SER A 63 -5.85 6.84 -11.84
C SER A 63 -5.66 8.28 -12.33
N GLY A 64 -4.49 8.58 -12.91
CA GLY A 64 -4.11 9.88 -13.42
C GLY A 64 -2.90 10.47 -12.70
N LYS A 65 -2.71 11.78 -12.86
CA LYS A 65 -1.57 12.50 -12.29
C LYS A 65 -2.04 13.67 -11.41
N THR A 66 -1.21 14.04 -10.45
CA THR A 66 -1.31 15.31 -9.73
C THR A 66 -0.86 16.47 -10.64
N GLU A 67 -1.16 17.71 -10.22
CA GLU A 67 -0.70 18.92 -10.92
C GLU A 67 0.84 19.01 -10.99
N PHE A 68 1.53 18.40 -10.03
CA PHE A 68 2.99 18.31 -9.97
C PHE A 68 3.56 17.06 -10.65
N GLY A 69 2.76 16.35 -11.43
CA GLY A 69 3.21 15.24 -12.27
C GLY A 69 3.36 13.88 -11.57
N ALA A 70 3.18 13.80 -10.24
CA ALA A 70 3.16 12.51 -9.53
C ALA A 70 1.98 11.65 -9.99
N ILE A 71 2.20 10.35 -10.17
CA ILE A 71 1.17 9.39 -10.60
C ILE A 71 0.30 9.03 -9.39
N LYS A 72 -1.03 9.09 -9.55
CA LYS A 72 -1.99 8.68 -8.53
C LYS A 72 -2.31 7.21 -8.71
N LEU A 73 -2.07 6.42 -7.68
CA LEU A 73 -2.43 5.01 -7.58
C LEU A 73 -3.65 4.87 -6.66
N ALA A 74 -4.78 4.49 -7.26
CA ALA A 74 -6.03 4.25 -6.55
C ALA A 74 -6.25 2.75 -6.32
N LEU A 75 -7.05 2.39 -5.31
CA LEU A 75 -7.46 1.01 -5.11
C LEU A 75 -8.27 0.52 -6.31
N THR A 76 -7.96 -0.69 -6.75
CA THR A 76 -8.84 -1.43 -7.66
C THR A 76 -9.99 -2.07 -6.87
N GLU A 77 -10.93 -2.70 -7.57
CA GLU A 77 -11.94 -3.57 -6.94
C GLU A 77 -11.26 -4.68 -6.13
N LYS A 78 -10.29 -5.37 -6.73
CA LYS A 78 -9.46 -6.38 -6.06
C LYS A 78 -8.72 -5.81 -4.83
N GLY A 79 -8.19 -4.59 -4.92
CA GLY A 79 -7.56 -3.92 -3.79
C GLY A 79 -8.52 -3.59 -2.66
N SER A 80 -9.75 -3.21 -3.01
CA SER A 80 -10.82 -2.93 -2.05
C SER A 80 -11.25 -4.20 -1.31
N GLU A 81 -11.44 -5.32 -2.03
CA GLU A 81 -11.72 -6.63 -1.42
C GLU A 81 -10.56 -7.08 -0.51
N PHE A 82 -9.32 -6.91 -0.95
CA PHE A 82 -8.14 -7.27 -0.16
C PHE A 82 -8.05 -6.45 1.14
N ARG A 83 -8.34 -5.15 1.07
CA ARG A 83 -8.44 -4.27 2.24
C ARG A 83 -9.51 -4.73 3.21
N GLU A 84 -10.71 -5.04 2.72
CA GLU A 84 -11.83 -5.50 3.57
C GLU A 84 -11.50 -6.81 4.28
N ASN A 85 -10.95 -7.78 3.55
CA ASN A 85 -10.49 -9.04 4.12
C ASN A 85 -9.37 -8.82 5.15
N GLY A 86 -8.44 -7.91 4.89
CA GLY A 86 -7.39 -7.53 5.84
C GLY A 86 -7.93 -6.87 7.11
N ILE A 87 -8.94 -6.00 7.00
CA ILE A 87 -9.61 -5.40 8.16
C ILE A 87 -10.31 -6.48 9.00
N ARG A 88 -11.03 -7.41 8.35
CA ARG A 88 -11.68 -8.54 9.02
C ARG A 88 -10.66 -9.40 9.76
N TRP A 89 -9.60 -9.83 9.06
CA TRP A 89 -8.50 -10.57 9.65
C TRP A 89 -7.92 -9.86 10.87
N TRP A 90 -7.63 -8.56 10.77
CA TRP A 90 -7.08 -7.80 11.89
C TRP A 90 -8.05 -7.72 13.07
N SER A 91 -9.36 -7.64 12.82
CA SER A 91 -10.38 -7.60 13.87
C SER A 91 -10.46 -8.91 14.66
N GLU A 92 -10.16 -10.04 14.02
CA GLU A 92 -10.18 -11.39 14.62
C GLU A 92 -8.95 -11.67 15.50
N LEU A 93 -7.89 -10.87 15.39
CA LEU A 93 -6.67 -11.06 16.19
C LEU A 93 -6.82 -10.54 17.62
N SER A 94 -6.31 -11.34 18.57
CA SER A 94 -6.07 -10.91 19.94
C SER A 94 -5.00 -9.81 20.02
N LEU A 95 -4.98 -9.08 21.14
CA LEU A 95 -3.98 -8.03 21.39
C LEU A 95 -2.54 -8.55 21.30
N VAL A 96 -2.28 -9.76 21.79
CA VAL A 96 -0.94 -10.38 21.74
C VAL A 96 -0.54 -10.71 20.30
N GLN A 97 -1.47 -11.18 19.47
CA GLN A 97 -1.19 -11.45 18.05
C GLN A 97 -0.91 -10.16 17.28
N LYS A 98 -1.72 -9.11 17.50
CA LYS A 98 -1.50 -7.79 16.90
C LYS A 98 -0.12 -7.22 17.24
N LEU A 99 0.28 -7.33 18.51
CA LEU A 99 1.60 -6.89 18.95
C LEU A 99 2.73 -7.68 18.28
N LYS A 100 2.63 -9.01 18.24
CA LYS A 100 3.63 -9.88 17.58
C LYS A 100 3.81 -9.52 16.11
N ILE A 101 2.72 -9.35 15.36
CA ILE A 101 2.77 -9.04 13.93
C ILE A 101 3.32 -7.64 13.69
N THR A 102 2.97 -6.66 14.53
CA THR A 102 3.49 -5.29 14.40
C THR A 102 5.00 -5.23 14.64
N LEU A 103 5.53 -6.02 15.57
CA LEU A 103 6.95 -6.01 15.91
C LEU A 103 7.82 -6.91 15.02
N LEU A 104 7.26 -8.00 14.49
CA LEU A 104 8.03 -9.04 13.78
C LEU A 104 7.76 -9.10 12.27
N GLY A 105 6.75 -8.37 11.77
CA GLY A 105 6.35 -8.39 10.35
C GLY A 105 5.28 -9.43 10.03
#